data_AF-A0A2V1AS68-F1
#
_entry.id   AF-A0A2V1AS68-F1
#
_cell.length_a   1.000
_cell.length_b   1.000
_cell.length_c   1.000
_cell.angle_alpha   90.00
_cell.angle_beta   90.00
_cell.angle_gamma   90.00
#
_symmetry.space_group_name_H-M   'P 1'
#
loop_
_entity.id
_entity.type
_entity.pdbx_description
1 polymer ?
#
loop_
_entity_poly.entity_id
_entity_poly.type
_entity_poly.pdbx_seq_one_letter_code
_entity_poly.pdbx_strand_id
1 'polypeptide(L)'
;MIPRDIRWRGILYPRLSVLLHRGYASARLTRQEKIDGSNHLSRSKLHQLDTKFNLFNENVTKMVDLGYSPGNWLIYAREALSRIHEIEPEKIYQKCTLVGLDIIIGNHPAGTFTTQGNILSKLAHRNVISLLKEHAYKRLVVQNGLLDDLLPEQDAKDPTFESEMARISDIFDDLSLKDKTLESILSLQDYQADLITSDLSSAFLQDKGFFNNTTTRPFIRSSTNSELRRNVTDPLKASIDTAEAALLLCCEALAKGGNFVIRLARIDLADPEIDLLEERLKRVFKHVQRWKPEGSTKSNFSVISELYFVCKDKQDHLADKYNVFDVKR
;
A
#
# COMPACT_ATOMS: atom_id res chain seq x y z
N MET A 1 24.24 71.72 50.06
CA MET A 1 23.53 72.55 49.06
C MET A 1 23.15 71.67 47.86
N ILE A 2 21.84 71.44 47.66
CA ILE A 2 21.05 71.46 46.40
C ILE A 2 21.79 71.13 45.06
N PRO A 3 21.24 70.35 44.08
CA PRO A 3 20.21 69.30 44.11
C PRO A 3 20.40 68.09 43.14
N ARG A 4 19.65 67.02 43.44
CA ARG A 4 18.80 66.13 42.60
C ARG A 4 19.05 65.95 41.09
N ASP A 5 19.27 64.69 40.73
CA ASP A 5 18.59 63.89 39.68
C ASP A 5 18.08 64.60 38.43
N ILE A 6 18.84 64.48 37.33
CA ILE A 6 18.31 64.50 35.97
C ILE A 6 18.53 63.11 35.38
N ARG A 7 17.53 62.23 35.56
CA ARG A 7 17.44 60.98 34.82
C ARG A 7 17.01 61.31 33.39
N TRP A 8 17.85 60.95 32.42
CA TRP A 8 17.44 60.84 31.03
C TRP A 8 16.26 59.86 30.94
N ARG A 9 15.06 60.37 30.65
CA ARG A 9 13.94 59.52 30.23
C ARG A 9 14.26 59.01 28.83
N GLY A 10 14.94 57.87 28.77
CA GLY A 10 14.94 57.05 27.57
C GLY A 10 13.49 56.73 27.22
N ILE A 11 13.08 57.13 26.03
CA ILE A 11 11.80 56.75 25.43
C ILE A 11 11.75 55.22 25.46
N LEU A 12 10.89 54.68 26.32
CA LEU A 12 10.55 53.26 26.34
C LEU A 12 9.80 52.99 25.03
N TYR A 13 10.54 52.61 23.99
CA TYR A 13 9.97 51.79 22.94
C TYR A 13 9.52 50.50 23.62
N PRO A 14 8.22 50.17 23.67
CA PRO A 14 7.84 48.84 24.09
C PRO A 14 8.51 47.87 23.12
N ARG A 15 9.37 46.99 23.64
CA ARG A 15 9.92 45.86 22.86
C ARG A 15 8.74 45.04 22.34
N LEU A 16 8.32 45.34 21.12
CA LEU A 16 7.31 44.61 20.35
C LEU A 16 7.71 43.14 20.09
N SER A 17 8.92 42.73 20.47
CA SER A 17 9.42 41.38 20.29
C SER A 17 9.06 40.38 21.40
N VAL A 18 8.41 40.80 22.50
CA VAL A 18 8.10 39.88 23.63
C VAL A 18 6.62 39.44 23.66
N LEU A 19 5.75 40.05 22.84
CA LEU A 19 4.32 39.69 22.78
C LEU A 19 3.95 38.68 21.67
N LEU A 20 4.87 38.36 20.75
CA LEU A 20 4.60 37.42 19.65
C LEU A 20 4.95 35.95 19.96
N HIS A 21 5.59 35.65 21.09
CA HIS A 21 6.01 34.29 21.45
C HIS A 21 5.11 33.59 22.49
N ARG A 22 3.94 34.16 22.80
CA ARG A 22 2.96 33.57 23.75
C ARG A 22 1.59 33.22 23.15
N GLY A 23 1.41 33.35 21.83
CA GLY A 23 0.14 33.07 21.15
C GLY A 23 0.02 31.72 20.43
N TYR A 24 1.14 31.02 20.19
CA TYR A 24 1.15 29.75 19.43
C TYR A 24 1.42 28.53 20.32
N ALA A 25 1.06 28.62 21.61
CA ALA A 25 1.04 27.45 22.47
C ALA A 25 -0.19 26.59 22.12
N SER A 26 0.02 25.60 21.25
CA SER A 26 -0.69 24.31 21.26
C SER A 26 -2.24 24.41 21.20
N ALA A 27 -2.80 24.93 20.10
CA ALA A 27 -4.17 24.54 19.77
C ALA A 27 -4.20 23.02 19.59
N ARG A 28 -5.01 22.31 20.39
CA ARG A 28 -5.21 20.87 20.18
C ARG A 28 -5.82 20.68 18.80
N LEU A 29 -5.08 20.00 17.91
CA LEU A 29 -5.58 19.66 16.59
C LEU A 29 -6.93 18.93 16.72
N THR A 30 -7.88 19.36 15.89
CA THR A 30 -9.14 18.66 15.68
C THR A 30 -8.89 17.25 15.16
N ARG A 31 -9.89 16.37 15.26
CA ARG A 31 -9.78 15.01 14.72
C ARG A 31 -9.50 15.02 13.21
N GLN A 32 -10.18 15.92 12.46
CA GLN A 32 -10.00 16.04 11.02
C GLN A 32 -8.56 16.45 10.66
N GLU A 33 -8.01 17.47 11.32
CA GLU A 33 -6.63 17.90 11.07
C GLU A 33 -5.61 16.79 11.35
N LYS A 34 -5.86 15.93 12.34
CA LYS A 34 -5.00 14.76 12.61
C LYS A 34 -5.09 13.72 11.50
N ILE A 35 -6.29 13.46 10.98
CA ILE A 35 -6.51 12.53 9.86
C ILE A 35 -5.83 13.06 8.60
N ASP A 36 -6.09 14.32 8.24
CA ASP A 36 -5.55 14.96 7.05
C ASP A 36 -4.02 15.04 7.13
N GLY A 37 -3.48 15.40 8.29
CA GLY A 37 -2.04 15.38 8.56
C GLY A 37 -1.44 13.98 8.39
N SER A 38 -2.07 12.95 8.95
CA SER A 38 -1.61 11.56 8.79
C SER A 38 -1.65 11.10 7.33
N ASN A 39 -2.72 11.43 6.60
CA ASN A 39 -2.88 11.08 5.19
C ASN A 39 -1.83 11.79 4.32
N HIS A 40 -1.62 13.08 4.56
CA HIS A 40 -0.60 13.86 3.86
C HIS A 40 0.82 13.32 4.13
N LEU A 41 1.14 12.98 5.38
CA LEU A 41 2.42 12.38 5.74
C LEU A 41 2.63 11.02 5.07
N SER A 42 1.61 10.16 5.04
CA SER A 42 1.68 8.84 4.36
C SER A 42 1.98 9.01 2.86
N ARG A 43 1.27 9.92 2.17
CA ARG A 43 1.51 10.23 0.75
C ARG A 43 2.88 10.85 0.50
N SER A 44 3.30 11.79 1.35
CA SER A 44 4.61 12.45 1.24
C SER A 44 5.76 11.44 1.35
N LYS A 45 5.65 10.43 2.22
CA LYS A 45 6.66 9.37 2.35
C LYS A 45 6.74 8.48 1.11
N LEU A 46 5.60 8.10 0.54
CA LEU A 46 5.59 7.36 -0.72
C LEU A 46 6.16 8.21 -1.87
N HIS A 47 5.86 9.50 -1.91
CA HIS A 47 6.45 10.43 -2.88
C HIS A 47 7.98 10.51 -2.76
N GLN A 48 8.52 10.56 -1.54
CA GLN A 48 9.98 10.54 -1.31
C GLN A 48 10.62 9.23 -1.77
N LEU A 49 9.98 8.10 -1.47
CA LEU A 49 10.41 6.77 -1.93
C LEU A 49 10.43 6.71 -3.45
N ASP A 50 9.34 7.13 -4.09
CA ASP A 50 9.20 7.15 -5.53
C ASP A 50 10.25 8.04 -6.19
N THR A 51 10.44 9.26 -5.69
CA THR A 51 11.46 10.20 -6.20
C THR A 51 12.87 9.62 -6.10
N LYS A 52 13.17 8.89 -5.01
CA LYS A 52 14.50 8.33 -4.78
C LYS A 52 14.75 7.04 -5.55
N PHE A 53 13.73 6.19 -5.67
CA PHE A 53 13.89 4.82 -6.16
C PHE A 53 13.24 4.58 -7.52
N ASN A 54 12.54 5.57 -8.08
CA ASN A 54 11.80 5.50 -9.34
C ASN A 54 10.79 4.34 -9.34
N LEU A 55 9.93 4.31 -8.32
CA LEU A 55 9.02 3.19 -8.07
C LEU A 55 7.94 3.11 -9.15
N PHE A 56 7.34 4.25 -9.50
CA PHE A 56 6.36 4.34 -10.57
C PHE A 56 7.06 4.82 -11.83
N ASN A 57 7.18 3.93 -12.82
CA ASN A 57 7.82 4.20 -14.10
C ASN A 57 7.03 3.53 -15.24
N GLU A 58 7.41 3.80 -16.48
CA GLU A 58 6.73 3.31 -17.69
C GLU A 58 6.61 1.79 -17.81
N ASN A 59 7.44 1.02 -17.10
CA ASN A 59 7.39 -0.43 -17.10
C ASN A 59 6.37 -0.98 -16.08
N VAL A 60 5.91 -0.15 -15.14
CA VAL A 60 4.97 -0.58 -14.09
C VAL A 60 3.55 -0.42 -14.60
N THR A 61 2.92 -1.54 -14.93
CA THR A 61 1.52 -1.58 -15.38
C THR A 61 0.63 -2.35 -14.43
N LYS A 62 1.17 -3.26 -13.63
CA LYS A 62 0.41 -4.08 -12.68
C LYS A 62 0.98 -3.85 -11.29
N MET A 63 0.14 -3.43 -10.35
CA MET A 63 0.57 -3.10 -9.00
C MET A 63 -0.37 -3.71 -7.97
N VAL A 64 0.20 -4.20 -6.86
CA VAL A 64 -0.57 -4.59 -5.67
C VAL A 64 -0.20 -3.70 -4.49
N ASP A 65 -1.18 -3.12 -3.82
CA ASP A 65 -1.02 -2.34 -2.58
C ASP A 65 -1.59 -3.13 -1.38
N LEU A 66 -0.71 -3.56 -0.48
CA LEU A 66 -1.06 -4.35 0.71
C LEU A 66 -1.22 -3.42 1.91
N GLY A 67 -2.38 -3.45 2.55
CA GLY A 67 -2.77 -2.46 3.56
C GLY A 67 -3.19 -1.15 2.92
N TYR A 68 -3.92 -1.22 1.80
CA TYR A 68 -4.23 -0.02 1.01
C TYR A 68 -5.06 1.01 1.80
N SER A 69 -5.87 0.58 2.77
CA SER A 69 -6.84 1.45 3.46
C SER A 69 -6.11 2.42 4.40
N PRO A 70 -6.40 3.74 4.35
CA PRO A 70 -7.59 4.40 3.81
C PRO A 70 -7.51 4.80 2.33
N GLY A 71 -6.48 4.38 1.61
CA GLY A 71 -6.28 4.59 0.17
C GLY A 71 -5.11 5.50 -0.17
N ASN A 72 -4.28 5.92 0.80
CA ASN A 72 -3.26 6.95 0.56
C ASN A 72 -2.24 6.56 -0.50
N TRP A 73 -1.68 5.35 -0.41
CA TRP A 73 -0.67 4.84 -1.32
C TRP A 73 -1.28 4.48 -2.68
N LEU A 74 -2.42 3.78 -2.68
CA LEU A 74 -3.18 3.48 -3.87
C LEU A 74 -3.61 4.73 -4.68
N ILE A 75 -4.04 5.81 -4.00
CA ILE A 75 -4.37 7.10 -4.66
C ILE A 75 -3.12 7.69 -5.32
N TYR A 76 -2.00 7.78 -4.60
CA TYR A 76 -0.76 8.31 -5.15
C TYR A 76 -0.26 7.48 -6.34
N ALA A 77 -0.28 6.15 -6.21
CA ALA A 77 0.13 5.23 -7.27
C ALA A 77 -0.71 5.42 -8.54
N ARG A 78 -2.04 5.52 -8.38
CA ARG A 78 -2.96 5.80 -9.48
C ARG A 78 -2.63 7.11 -10.15
N GLU A 79 -2.44 8.19 -9.40
CA GLU A 79 -2.11 9.51 -9.95
C GLU A 79 -0.74 9.54 -10.63
N ALA A 80 0.27 8.86 -10.06
CA ALA A 80 1.59 8.75 -10.65
C ALA A 80 1.55 8.00 -11.99
N LEU A 81 0.95 6.81 -12.02
CA LEU A 81 0.84 5.99 -13.22
C LEU A 81 -0.09 6.60 -14.28
N SER A 82 -1.16 7.28 -13.88
CA SER A 82 -2.04 8.01 -14.81
C SER A 82 -1.28 9.10 -15.57
N ARG A 83 -0.42 9.85 -14.87
CA ARG A 83 0.45 10.86 -15.49
C ARG A 83 1.49 10.24 -16.42
N ILE A 84 2.14 9.16 -15.99
CA ILE A 84 3.20 8.49 -16.77
C ILE A 84 2.63 7.85 -18.04
N HIS A 85 1.43 7.28 -17.96
CA HIS A 85 0.81 6.57 -19.07
C HIS A 85 -0.16 7.40 -19.89
N GLU A 86 -0.33 8.68 -19.54
CA GLU A 86 -1.21 9.66 -20.21
C GLU A 86 -2.67 9.20 -20.31
N ILE A 87 -3.21 8.70 -19.20
CA ILE A 87 -4.59 8.20 -19.11
C ILE A 87 -5.33 8.91 -17.98
N GLU A 88 -6.62 9.18 -18.18
CA GLU A 88 -7.49 9.71 -17.13
C GLU A 88 -7.51 8.78 -15.91
N PRO A 89 -7.38 9.30 -14.68
CA PRO A 89 -7.26 8.47 -13.49
C PRO A 89 -8.39 7.45 -13.27
N GLU A 90 -9.60 7.74 -13.73
CA GLU A 90 -10.76 6.86 -13.64
C GLU A 90 -10.71 5.73 -14.68
N LYS A 91 -9.99 5.92 -15.79
CA LYS A 91 -9.84 4.98 -16.91
C LYS A 91 -8.51 4.23 -16.89
N ILE A 92 -7.70 4.42 -15.85
CA ILE A 92 -6.38 3.77 -15.72
C ILE A 92 -6.42 2.25 -15.93
N TYR A 93 -7.54 1.60 -15.57
CA TYR A 93 -7.77 0.15 -15.72
C TYR A 93 -7.62 -0.36 -17.16
N GLN A 94 -7.71 0.52 -18.16
CA GLN A 94 -7.51 0.17 -19.57
C GLN A 94 -6.05 -0.23 -19.86
N LYS A 95 -5.09 0.33 -19.12
CA LYS A 95 -3.65 0.10 -19.34
C LYS A 95 -2.91 -0.41 -18.11
N CYS A 96 -3.37 -0.09 -16.90
CA CYS A 96 -2.76 -0.53 -15.66
C CYS A 96 -3.77 -1.24 -14.76
N THR A 97 -3.32 -2.24 -14.01
CA THR A 97 -4.14 -2.99 -13.06
C THR A 97 -3.62 -2.71 -11.66
N LEU A 98 -4.39 -1.96 -10.87
CA LEU A 98 -4.04 -1.60 -9.50
C LEU A 98 -4.96 -2.34 -8.54
N VAL A 99 -4.39 -3.23 -7.73
CA VAL A 99 -5.14 -4.10 -6.81
C VAL A 99 -4.78 -3.77 -5.36
N GLY A 100 -5.75 -3.40 -4.53
CA GLY A 100 -5.59 -3.23 -3.09
C GLY A 100 -6.02 -4.47 -2.31
N LEU A 101 -5.24 -4.86 -1.31
CA LEU A 101 -5.66 -5.85 -0.30
C LEU A 101 -5.67 -5.17 1.07
N ASP A 102 -6.76 -5.30 1.81
CA ASP A 102 -6.79 -4.89 3.21
C ASP A 102 -7.69 -5.82 4.03
N ILE A 103 -7.43 -5.88 5.34
CA ILE A 103 -8.37 -6.49 6.24
C ILE A 103 -9.61 -5.60 6.35
N ILE A 104 -9.48 -4.28 6.41
CA ILE A 104 -10.57 -3.30 6.51
C ILE A 104 -11.28 -3.16 5.17
N ILE A 105 -12.61 -3.09 5.22
CA ILE A 105 -13.42 -2.66 4.07
C ILE A 105 -13.31 -1.14 3.98
N GLY A 106 -12.67 -0.63 2.94
CA GLY A 106 -12.51 0.80 2.70
C GLY A 106 -12.90 1.18 1.28
N ASN A 107 -13.37 2.41 1.10
CA ASN A 107 -13.53 2.96 -0.24
C ASN A 107 -12.17 3.07 -0.92
N HIS A 108 -12.13 2.79 -2.21
CA HIS A 108 -10.93 2.88 -3.04
C HIS A 108 -11.15 3.86 -4.19
N PRO A 109 -10.09 4.46 -4.75
CA PRO A 109 -10.23 5.38 -5.87
C PRO A 109 -10.79 4.68 -7.12
N ALA A 110 -11.58 5.39 -7.92
CA ALA A 110 -12.10 4.88 -9.18
C ALA A 110 -10.98 4.43 -10.12
N GLY A 111 -11.22 3.35 -10.87
CA GLY A 111 -10.23 2.71 -11.75
C GLY A 111 -9.24 1.78 -11.04
N THR A 112 -9.39 1.58 -9.72
CA THR A 112 -8.64 0.58 -8.95
C THR A 112 -9.55 -0.53 -8.47
N PHE A 113 -8.98 -1.69 -8.14
CA PHE A 113 -9.70 -2.87 -7.71
C PHE A 113 -9.24 -3.25 -6.31
N THR A 114 -10.13 -3.80 -5.48
CA THR A 114 -9.76 -4.19 -4.13
C THR A 114 -10.37 -5.50 -3.73
N THR A 115 -9.70 -6.21 -2.84
CA THR A 115 -10.25 -7.39 -2.16
C THR A 115 -10.00 -7.29 -0.66
N GLN A 116 -10.86 -7.97 0.09
CA GLN A 116 -10.77 -7.99 1.54
C GLN A 116 -10.12 -9.30 1.99
N GLY A 117 -9.13 -9.21 2.89
CA GLY A 117 -8.52 -10.39 3.46
C GLY A 117 -7.43 -10.10 4.48
N ASN A 118 -7.15 -11.09 5.33
CA ASN A 118 -5.95 -11.06 6.16
C ASN A 118 -4.77 -11.53 5.30
N ILE A 119 -3.70 -10.73 5.21
CA ILE A 119 -2.47 -11.07 4.47
C ILE A 119 -1.86 -12.41 4.89
N LEU A 120 -2.11 -12.89 6.10
CA LEU A 120 -1.64 -14.19 6.59
C LEU A 120 -2.42 -15.37 5.99
N SER A 121 -3.55 -15.11 5.35
CA SER A 121 -4.42 -16.14 4.77
C SER A 121 -4.05 -16.47 3.34
N LYS A 122 -3.88 -17.77 3.06
CA LYS A 122 -3.74 -18.29 1.69
C LYS A 122 -4.90 -17.89 0.78
N LEU A 123 -6.11 -17.76 1.33
CA LEU A 123 -7.27 -17.31 0.56
C LEU A 123 -7.10 -15.85 0.10
N ALA A 124 -6.59 -14.97 0.96
CA ALA A 124 -6.35 -13.58 0.58
C ALA A 124 -5.32 -13.47 -0.55
N HIS A 125 -4.26 -14.29 -0.51
CA HIS A 125 -3.26 -14.35 -1.59
C HIS A 125 -3.89 -14.81 -2.91
N ARG A 126 -4.71 -15.86 -2.86
CA ARG A 126 -5.45 -16.36 -4.04
C ARG A 126 -6.39 -15.32 -4.61
N ASN A 127 -7.10 -14.58 -3.77
CA ASN A 127 -8.02 -13.53 -4.23
C ASN A 127 -7.28 -12.41 -4.97
N VAL A 128 -6.11 -11.99 -4.46
CA VAL A 128 -5.27 -11.01 -5.15
C VAL A 128 -4.82 -11.53 -6.52
N ILE A 129 -4.33 -12.78 -6.58
CA ILE A 129 -3.90 -13.40 -7.83
C ILE A 129 -5.08 -13.58 -8.81
N SER A 130 -6.26 -13.96 -8.31
CA SER A 130 -7.47 -14.11 -9.11
C SER A 130 -7.88 -12.79 -9.74
N LEU A 131 -7.85 -11.69 -8.98
CA LEU A 131 -8.12 -10.35 -9.52
C LEU A 131 -7.10 -9.97 -10.61
N LEU A 132 -5.81 -10.23 -10.39
CA LEU A 132 -4.80 -10.01 -11.40
C LEU A 132 -5.05 -10.83 -12.68
N LYS A 133 -5.36 -12.13 -12.54
CA LYS A 133 -5.70 -13.03 -13.66
C LYS A 133 -6.95 -12.53 -14.41
N GLU A 134 -8.00 -12.18 -13.68
CA GLU A 134 -9.25 -11.66 -14.24
C GLU A 134 -9.02 -10.42 -15.09
N HIS A 135 -8.26 -9.45 -14.57
CA HIS A 135 -7.97 -8.22 -15.30
C HIS A 135 -7.02 -8.43 -16.48
N ALA A 136 -6.03 -9.32 -16.35
CA ALA A 136 -5.19 -9.71 -17.47
C ALA A 136 -6.03 -10.34 -18.61
N TYR A 137 -6.95 -11.24 -18.26
CA TYR A 137 -7.86 -11.86 -19.22
C TYR A 137 -8.78 -10.82 -19.89
N LYS A 138 -9.45 -9.96 -19.11
CA LYS A 138 -10.32 -8.90 -19.64
C LYS A 138 -9.57 -8.02 -20.65
N ARG A 139 -8.33 -7.65 -20.35
CA ARG A 139 -7.50 -6.86 -21.25
C ARG A 139 -7.15 -7.59 -22.55
N LEU A 140 -6.81 -8.87 -22.48
CA LEU A 140 -6.53 -9.66 -23.67
C LEU A 140 -7.77 -9.82 -24.55
N VAL A 141 -8.93 -10.07 -23.97
CA VAL A 141 -10.20 -10.20 -24.72
C VAL A 141 -10.55 -8.90 -25.44
N VAL A 142 -10.40 -7.76 -24.76
CA VAL A 142 -10.61 -6.43 -25.36
C VAL A 142 -9.59 -6.15 -26.47
N GLN A 143 -8.30 -6.44 -26.25
CA GLN A 143 -7.25 -6.20 -27.26
C GLN A 143 -7.40 -7.07 -28.51
N ASN A 144 -7.83 -8.32 -28.35
CA ASN A 144 -7.98 -9.25 -29.46
C ASN A 144 -9.30 -9.07 -30.23
N GLY A 145 -10.14 -8.09 -29.87
CA GLY A 145 -11.46 -7.91 -30.48
C GLY A 145 -12.43 -9.08 -30.25
N LEU A 146 -12.06 -10.07 -29.41
CA LEU A 146 -12.94 -11.21 -29.09
C LEU A 146 -14.19 -10.76 -28.32
N LEU A 147 -14.16 -9.57 -27.73
CA LEU A 147 -15.33 -8.96 -27.11
C LEU A 147 -16.39 -8.58 -28.17
N ASP A 148 -15.98 -8.15 -29.37
CA ASP A 148 -16.90 -7.81 -30.47
C ASP A 148 -17.55 -9.06 -31.08
N ASP A 149 -16.86 -10.21 -31.06
CA ASP A 149 -17.44 -11.50 -31.49
C ASP A 149 -18.38 -12.12 -30.44
N LEU A 150 -18.24 -11.75 -29.15
CA LEU A 150 -19.07 -12.22 -28.03
C LEU A 150 -20.20 -11.26 -27.67
N LEU A 151 -20.19 -10.03 -28.18
CA LEU A 151 -21.23 -9.03 -28.05
C LEU A 151 -21.95 -8.94 -29.40
N PRO A 152 -23.10 -9.63 -29.58
CA PRO A 152 -23.88 -9.46 -30.80
C PRO A 152 -24.22 -7.98 -30.96
N GLU A 153 -23.87 -7.39 -32.10
CA GLU A 153 -24.41 -6.11 -32.55
C GLU A 153 -25.93 -6.22 -32.71
N GLN A 154 -26.68 -6.13 -31.63
CA GLN A 154 -28.12 -5.86 -31.69
C GLN A 154 -28.51 -4.77 -30.68
N ASP A 155 -28.84 -3.63 -31.30
CA ASP A 155 -29.71 -2.55 -30.85
C ASP A 155 -29.22 -1.65 -29.73
N ALA A 156 -28.55 -0.58 -30.16
CA ALA A 156 -28.79 0.84 -29.82
C ALA A 156 -29.82 1.14 -28.71
N LYS A 157 -29.51 0.74 -27.48
CA LYS A 157 -29.98 1.38 -26.25
C LYS A 157 -28.78 1.41 -25.33
N ASP A 158 -28.34 2.61 -24.94
CA ASP A 158 -27.25 2.84 -23.99
C ASP A 158 -27.27 1.76 -22.90
N PRO A 159 -26.36 0.78 -22.94
CA PRO A 159 -26.31 -0.21 -21.89
C PRO A 159 -25.78 0.53 -20.68
N THR A 160 -26.61 0.68 -19.64
CA THR A 160 -26.11 1.18 -18.37
C THR A 160 -24.95 0.30 -17.92
N PHE A 161 -23.92 0.90 -17.32
CA PHE A 161 -22.73 0.21 -16.79
C PHE A 161 -23.09 -1.04 -15.96
N GLU A 162 -24.25 -1.00 -15.28
CA GLU A 162 -24.82 -2.11 -14.51
C GLU A 162 -25.27 -3.31 -15.35
N SER A 163 -25.79 -3.10 -16.57
CA SER A 163 -26.20 -4.15 -17.52
C SER A 163 -24.98 -4.87 -18.10
N GLU A 164 -23.92 -4.14 -18.42
CA GLU A 164 -22.65 -4.72 -18.86
C GLU A 164 -21.97 -5.48 -17.71
N MET A 165 -21.95 -4.91 -16.50
CA MET A 165 -21.44 -5.58 -15.31
C MET A 165 -22.23 -6.84 -14.95
N ALA A 166 -23.56 -6.84 -15.09
CA ALA A 166 -24.40 -8.00 -14.83
C ALA A 166 -24.15 -9.13 -15.83
N ARG A 167 -24.05 -8.81 -17.13
CA ARG A 167 -23.76 -9.84 -18.17
C ARG A 167 -22.33 -10.38 -18.08
N ILE A 168 -21.37 -9.51 -17.75
CA ILE A 168 -20.01 -9.96 -17.45
C ILE A 168 -20.03 -10.83 -16.18
N SER A 169 -20.76 -10.44 -15.14
CA SER A 169 -20.95 -11.27 -13.94
C SER A 169 -21.57 -12.62 -14.26
N ASP A 170 -22.58 -12.70 -15.12
CA ASP A 170 -23.21 -13.96 -15.52
C ASP A 170 -22.25 -14.86 -16.31
N ILE A 171 -21.44 -14.29 -17.21
CA ILE A 171 -20.35 -15.00 -17.90
C ILE A 171 -19.28 -15.46 -16.90
N PHE A 172 -19.01 -14.66 -15.86
CA PHE A 172 -18.05 -14.93 -14.79
C PHE A 172 -18.54 -15.95 -13.75
N ASP A 173 -19.85 -15.99 -13.46
CA ASP A 173 -20.45 -16.96 -12.56
C ASP A 173 -20.47 -18.36 -13.20
N ASP A 174 -20.60 -18.44 -14.53
CA ASP A 174 -20.43 -19.68 -15.31
C ASP A 174 -18.93 -20.08 -15.46
N LEU A 175 -17.99 -19.18 -15.12
CA LEU A 175 -16.53 -19.37 -15.11
C LEU A 175 -15.98 -19.93 -13.79
N SER A 176 -16.82 -20.24 -12.80
CA SER A 176 -16.44 -20.93 -11.54
C SER A 176 -15.68 -22.27 -11.76
N LEU A 177 -15.74 -22.83 -12.98
CA LEU A 177 -15.08 -24.07 -13.39
C LEU A 177 -13.61 -23.91 -13.87
N LYS A 178 -13.00 -22.72 -13.88
CA LYS A 178 -11.92 -22.39 -14.85
C LYS A 178 -10.62 -21.73 -14.35
N ASP A 179 -10.05 -22.16 -13.21
CA ASP A 179 -8.62 -21.91 -12.96
C ASP A 179 -7.75 -22.51 -14.10
N LYS A 180 -8.10 -23.72 -14.57
CA LYS A 180 -7.33 -24.45 -15.59
C LYS A 180 -7.37 -23.86 -16.99
N THR A 181 -8.48 -23.25 -17.41
CA THR A 181 -8.56 -22.67 -18.76
C THR A 181 -7.94 -21.27 -18.80
N LEU A 182 -8.05 -20.49 -17.72
CA LEU A 182 -7.30 -19.23 -17.61
C LEU A 182 -5.79 -19.51 -17.64
N GLU A 183 -5.32 -20.54 -16.92
CA GLU A 183 -3.92 -20.97 -16.94
C GLU A 183 -3.45 -21.51 -18.30
N SER A 184 -4.36 -21.97 -19.16
CA SER A 184 -4.00 -22.41 -20.52
C SER A 184 -3.83 -21.25 -21.52
N ILE A 185 -4.39 -20.08 -21.20
CA ILE A 185 -4.40 -18.90 -22.07
C ILE A 185 -3.39 -17.85 -21.60
N LEU A 186 -3.25 -17.68 -20.28
CA LEU A 186 -2.39 -16.68 -19.68
C LEU A 186 -1.02 -17.26 -19.33
N SER A 187 0.04 -16.56 -19.74
CA SER A 187 1.36 -16.77 -19.18
C SER A 187 1.47 -16.14 -17.79
N LEU A 188 2.46 -16.57 -16.99
CA LEU A 188 2.71 -15.98 -15.67
C LEU A 188 2.94 -14.46 -15.74
N GLN A 189 3.63 -14.00 -16.78
CA GLN A 189 4.00 -12.59 -16.91
C GLN A 189 2.79 -11.69 -17.23
N ASP A 190 1.72 -12.24 -17.80
CA ASP A 190 0.54 -11.47 -18.19
C ASP A 190 -0.21 -10.92 -16.97
N TYR A 191 -0.22 -11.68 -15.86
CA TYR A 191 -0.95 -11.30 -14.66
C TYR A 191 -0.05 -10.92 -13.47
N GLN A 192 1.19 -11.41 -13.40
CA GLN A 192 2.07 -11.09 -12.27
C GLN A 192 2.34 -9.59 -12.15
N ALA A 193 2.30 -9.06 -10.94
CA ALA A 193 2.51 -7.63 -10.66
C ALA A 193 3.96 -7.19 -10.95
N ASP A 194 4.13 -5.97 -11.42
CA ASP A 194 5.43 -5.33 -11.65
C ASP A 194 5.95 -4.63 -10.38
N LEU A 195 5.03 -4.18 -9.52
CA LEU A 195 5.32 -3.53 -8.24
C LEU A 195 4.37 -4.03 -7.15
N ILE A 196 4.90 -4.39 -5.99
CA ILE A 196 4.10 -4.61 -4.78
C ILE A 196 4.53 -3.60 -3.71
N THR A 197 3.57 -2.96 -3.06
CA THR A 197 3.80 -2.08 -1.90
C THR A 197 3.10 -2.64 -0.66
N SER A 198 3.69 -2.41 0.51
CA SER A 198 3.12 -2.88 1.78
C SER A 198 3.17 -1.80 2.85
N ASP A 199 1.98 -1.37 3.30
CA ASP A 199 1.73 -0.48 4.43
C ASP A 199 0.79 -1.12 5.47
N LEU A 200 1.09 -2.37 5.85
CA LEU A 200 0.26 -3.18 6.75
C LEU A 200 0.42 -2.84 8.25
N SER A 201 1.35 -1.95 8.58
CA SER A 201 1.96 -1.87 9.91
C SER A 201 1.31 -0.87 10.87
N SER A 202 0.34 -0.08 10.44
CA SER A 202 -0.33 0.90 11.31
C SER A 202 -1.81 1.09 10.99
N ALA A 203 -2.65 1.01 12.03
CA ALA A 203 -4.05 1.39 11.91
C ALA A 203 -4.18 2.90 11.65
N PHE A 204 -5.07 3.28 10.74
CA PHE A 204 -5.37 4.68 10.45
C PHE A 204 -6.51 5.21 11.33
N LEU A 205 -6.61 6.53 11.44
CA LEU A 205 -7.72 7.19 12.12
C LEU A 205 -8.96 7.15 11.22
N GLN A 206 -10.05 6.54 11.71
CA GLN A 206 -11.33 6.52 10.99
C GLN A 206 -11.85 7.95 10.76
N ASP A 207 -12.08 8.29 9.49
CA ASP A 207 -12.55 9.59 9.01
C ASP A 207 -14.07 9.74 9.10
N LYS A 208 -14.82 8.75 8.57
CA LYS A 208 -16.29 8.78 8.48
C LYS A 208 -16.93 7.54 9.11
N GLY A 209 -18.23 7.65 9.39
CA GLY A 209 -19.04 6.58 9.95
C GLY A 209 -19.01 6.52 11.48
N PHE A 210 -19.85 5.65 12.04
CA PHE A 210 -19.86 5.41 13.49
C PHE A 210 -18.56 4.73 13.92
N PHE A 211 -18.12 5.04 15.14
CA PHE A 211 -17.01 4.33 15.75
C PHE A 211 -17.31 2.84 15.78
N ASN A 212 -16.56 2.06 15.01
CA ASN A 212 -16.65 0.62 15.02
C ASN A 212 -15.28 0.03 15.40
N ASN A 213 -15.31 -1.02 16.21
CA ASN A 213 -14.14 -1.82 16.51
C ASN A 213 -13.54 -2.43 15.24
N THR A 214 -14.32 -2.73 14.21
CA THR A 214 -13.82 -3.27 12.94
C THR A 214 -12.88 -2.31 12.20
N THR A 215 -13.12 -1.00 12.29
CA THR A 215 -12.31 0.04 11.62
C THR A 215 -11.23 0.60 12.53
N THR A 216 -11.55 0.81 13.81
CA THR A 216 -10.61 1.40 14.79
C THR A 216 -9.65 0.36 15.36
N ARG A 217 -10.08 -0.89 15.42
CA ARG A 217 -9.30 -2.03 15.96
C ARG A 217 -9.41 -3.21 14.99
N PRO A 218 -8.96 -3.05 13.73
CA PRO A 218 -9.14 -4.05 12.67
C PRO A 218 -8.63 -5.43 13.04
N PHE A 219 -7.60 -5.46 13.88
CA PHE A 219 -6.97 -6.63 14.45
C PHE A 219 -7.86 -7.46 15.41
N ILE A 220 -8.98 -6.92 15.93
CA ILE A 220 -9.95 -7.72 16.71
C ILE A 220 -10.51 -8.87 15.88
N ARG A 221 -10.57 -8.73 14.56
CA ARG A 221 -11.03 -9.82 13.69
C ARG A 221 -10.09 -11.02 13.64
N SER A 222 -8.83 -10.85 14.03
CA SER A 222 -7.86 -11.94 14.16
C SER A 222 -7.83 -12.51 15.59
N SER A 223 -8.66 -11.99 16.51
CA SER A 223 -8.57 -12.29 17.96
C SER A 223 -9.13 -13.65 18.40
N THR A 224 -9.81 -14.38 17.51
CA THR A 224 -10.33 -15.73 17.79
C THR A 224 -9.21 -16.77 17.91
N ASN A 225 -8.05 -16.52 17.29
CA ASN A 225 -6.89 -17.41 17.32
C ASN A 225 -5.74 -16.74 18.10
N SER A 226 -5.25 -17.40 19.15
CA SER A 226 -4.22 -16.89 20.07
C SER A 226 -2.89 -16.58 19.40
N GLU A 227 -2.54 -17.34 18.37
CA GLU A 227 -1.30 -17.27 17.62
C GLU A 227 -1.37 -16.12 16.61
N LEU A 228 -2.49 -15.96 15.90
CA LEU A 228 -2.76 -14.80 15.03
C LEU A 228 -2.99 -13.50 15.82
N ARG A 229 -3.20 -13.60 17.14
CA ARG A 229 -3.30 -12.47 18.06
C ARG A 229 -1.93 -11.93 18.50
N ARG A 230 -0.82 -12.66 18.32
CA ARG A 230 0.52 -12.17 18.72
C ARG A 230 0.92 -10.88 17.99
N ASN A 231 0.58 -10.79 16.72
CA ASN A 231 0.70 -9.59 15.87
C ASN A 231 -0.15 -8.40 16.40
N VAL A 232 -0.97 -8.61 17.43
CA VAL A 232 -1.83 -7.59 18.06
C VAL A 232 -1.30 -7.21 19.44
N THR A 233 -0.71 -8.16 20.16
CA THR A 233 -0.20 -7.96 21.53
C THR A 233 1.18 -7.32 21.54
N ASP A 234 2.00 -7.57 20.51
CA ASP A 234 3.31 -6.94 20.37
C ASP A 234 3.44 -6.22 19.02
N PRO A 235 3.20 -4.90 18.99
CA PRO A 235 3.35 -4.09 17.78
C PRO A 235 4.76 -4.12 17.18
N LEU A 236 5.80 -4.44 17.97
CA LEU A 236 7.19 -4.50 17.47
C LEU A 236 7.41 -5.70 16.54
N LYS A 237 6.76 -6.83 16.85
CA LYS A 237 6.84 -8.08 16.08
C LYS A 237 5.85 -8.13 14.92
N ALA A 238 4.65 -7.57 15.13
CA ALA A 238 3.57 -7.56 14.15
C ALA A 238 3.95 -7.05 12.76
N SER A 239 4.76 -5.99 12.71
CA SER A 239 5.25 -5.40 11.46
C SER A 239 6.13 -6.36 10.68
N ILE A 240 6.97 -7.15 11.37
CA ILE A 240 7.86 -8.13 10.75
C ILE A 240 7.04 -9.30 10.21
N ASP A 241 6.13 -9.86 11.02
CA ASP A 241 5.27 -10.99 10.62
C ASP A 241 4.43 -10.66 9.37
N THR A 242 3.86 -9.46 9.32
CA THR A 242 3.05 -9.00 8.18
C THR A 242 3.90 -8.74 6.92
N ALA A 243 5.14 -8.28 7.08
CA ALA A 243 6.10 -8.15 6.00
C ALA A 243 6.54 -9.51 5.43
N GLU A 244 6.72 -10.51 6.28
CA GLU A 244 7.01 -11.88 5.84
C GLU A 244 5.83 -12.49 5.07
N ALA A 245 4.61 -12.24 5.52
CA ALA A 245 3.41 -12.65 4.81
C ALA A 245 3.30 -11.97 3.43
N ALA A 246 3.68 -10.69 3.34
CA ALA A 246 3.75 -9.96 2.08
C ALA A 246 4.86 -10.52 1.16
N LEU A 247 6.02 -10.91 1.70
CA LEU A 247 7.08 -11.59 0.95
C LEU A 247 6.62 -12.94 0.39
N LEU A 248 5.83 -13.70 1.16
CA LEU A 248 5.25 -14.96 0.72
C LEU A 248 4.32 -14.78 -0.49
N LEU A 249 3.52 -13.71 -0.51
CA LEU A 249 2.72 -13.32 -1.67
C LEU A 249 3.61 -12.95 -2.86
N CYS A 250 4.68 -12.17 -2.64
CA CYS A 250 5.61 -11.77 -3.70
C CYS A 250 6.27 -12.96 -4.41
N CYS A 251 6.48 -14.08 -3.71
CA CYS A 251 7.06 -15.28 -4.31
C CYS A 251 6.26 -15.79 -5.52
N GLU A 252 4.94 -15.57 -5.53
CA GLU A 252 4.00 -16.05 -6.55
C GLU A 252 3.40 -14.91 -7.40
N ALA A 253 3.02 -13.80 -6.77
CA ALA A 253 2.28 -12.72 -7.41
C ALA A 253 3.18 -11.66 -8.09
N LEU A 254 4.46 -11.53 -7.72
CA LEU A 254 5.37 -10.54 -8.29
C LEU A 254 6.14 -11.13 -9.49
N ALA A 255 6.21 -10.38 -10.59
CA ALA A 255 6.90 -10.78 -11.81
C ALA A 255 8.41 -10.78 -11.62
N LYS A 256 9.12 -11.51 -12.49
CA LYS A 256 10.58 -11.42 -12.59
C LYS A 256 10.98 -9.98 -12.96
N GLY A 257 11.98 -9.43 -12.29
CA GLY A 257 12.38 -8.03 -12.43
C GLY A 257 11.48 -7.05 -11.66
N GLY A 258 10.39 -7.52 -11.06
CA GLY A 258 9.48 -6.68 -10.28
C GLY A 258 10.11 -6.14 -9.00
N ASN A 259 9.56 -5.03 -8.53
CA ASN A 259 10.02 -4.32 -7.33
C ASN A 259 9.06 -4.55 -6.15
N PHE A 260 9.59 -4.50 -4.93
CA PHE A 260 8.80 -4.67 -3.71
C PHE A 260 9.23 -3.66 -2.65
N VAL A 261 8.26 -2.96 -2.06
CA VAL A 261 8.49 -1.95 -1.02
C VAL A 261 7.69 -2.30 0.22
N ILE A 262 8.37 -2.31 1.37
CA ILE A 262 7.79 -2.66 2.67
C ILE A 262 7.95 -1.49 3.61
N ARG A 263 6.87 -1.09 4.29
CA ARG A 263 6.91 -0.22 5.46
C ARG A 263 6.69 -1.03 6.73
N LEU A 264 7.69 -0.98 7.59
CA LEU A 264 7.62 -1.49 8.94
C LEU A 264 7.42 -0.30 9.90
N ALA A 265 6.40 -0.36 10.75
CA ALA A 265 6.14 0.66 11.75
C ALA A 265 6.53 0.16 13.14
N ARG A 266 7.06 1.06 13.96
CA ARG A 266 7.48 0.87 15.36
C ARG A 266 8.31 -0.40 15.55
N ILE A 267 9.62 -0.29 15.34
CA ILE A 267 10.52 -1.45 15.28
C ILE A 267 11.68 -1.26 16.24
N ASP A 268 12.10 -2.33 16.91
CA ASP A 268 13.36 -2.36 17.63
C ASP A 268 14.49 -2.84 16.71
N LEU A 269 15.47 -1.98 16.41
CA LEU A 269 16.62 -2.32 15.57
C LEU A 269 17.53 -3.40 16.18
N ALA A 270 17.39 -3.70 17.47
CA ALA A 270 18.09 -4.79 18.12
C ALA A 270 17.42 -6.17 17.90
N ASP A 271 16.24 -6.19 17.26
CA ASP A 271 15.51 -7.43 16.98
C ASP A 271 16.18 -8.25 15.86
N PRO A 272 16.68 -9.46 16.14
CA PRO A 272 17.35 -10.29 15.14
C PRO A 272 16.43 -10.74 14.00
N GLU A 273 15.11 -10.68 14.17
CA GLU A 273 14.16 -11.03 13.10
C GLU A 273 14.21 -10.05 11.92
N ILE A 274 14.70 -8.83 12.12
CA ILE A 274 14.90 -7.86 11.03
C ILE A 274 16.01 -8.33 10.09
N ASP A 275 17.10 -8.83 10.67
CA ASP A 275 18.22 -9.35 9.90
C ASP A 275 17.81 -10.63 9.17
N LEU A 276 17.02 -11.49 9.82
CA LEU A 276 16.43 -12.67 9.19
C LEU A 276 15.50 -12.30 8.02
N LEU A 277 14.62 -11.32 8.21
CA LEU A 277 13.75 -10.80 7.14
C LEU A 277 14.60 -10.27 5.97
N GLU A 278 15.66 -9.52 6.23
CA GLU A 278 16.55 -9.02 5.18
C GLU A 278 17.26 -10.15 4.41
N GLU A 279 17.72 -11.19 5.11
CA GLU A 279 18.28 -12.37 4.46
C GLU A 279 17.27 -13.06 3.56
N ARG A 280 16.02 -13.22 4.02
CA ARG A 280 14.92 -13.79 3.23
C ARG A 280 14.62 -12.94 1.99
N LEU A 281 14.63 -11.61 2.12
CA LEU A 281 14.48 -10.70 0.99
C LEU A 281 15.63 -10.83 -0.02
N LYS A 282 16.88 -10.96 0.44
CA LYS A 282 18.06 -11.15 -0.43
C LYS A 282 18.02 -12.47 -1.21
N ARG A 283 17.31 -13.49 -0.72
CA ARG A 283 17.08 -14.74 -1.47
C ARG A 283 16.12 -14.55 -2.66
N VAL A 284 15.26 -13.54 -2.64
CA VAL A 284 14.22 -13.31 -3.67
C VAL A 284 14.60 -12.18 -4.63
N PHE A 285 15.32 -11.17 -4.16
CA PHE A 285 15.63 -9.94 -4.89
C PHE A 285 17.14 -9.77 -5.10
N LYS A 286 17.55 -9.13 -6.21
CA LYS A 286 18.97 -8.84 -6.44
C LYS A 286 19.50 -7.72 -5.55
N HIS A 287 18.66 -6.73 -5.27
CA HIS A 287 19.03 -5.56 -4.48
C HIS A 287 18.03 -5.34 -3.36
N VAL A 288 18.50 -5.29 -2.12
CA VAL A 288 17.69 -5.02 -0.92
C VAL A 288 18.36 -3.91 -0.14
N GLN A 289 17.62 -2.84 0.13
CA GLN A 289 18.13 -1.67 0.85
C GLN A 289 17.17 -1.24 1.96
N ARG A 290 17.71 -1.01 3.16
CA ARG A 290 17.03 -0.29 4.24
C ARG A 290 16.99 1.21 3.94
N TRP A 291 15.83 1.83 4.07
CA TRP A 291 15.64 3.27 3.89
C TRP A 291 14.84 3.88 5.05
N LYS A 292 15.17 5.12 5.39
CA LYS A 292 14.48 5.94 6.40
C LYS A 292 14.21 7.33 5.83
N PRO A 293 13.05 7.95 6.09
CA PRO A 293 12.72 9.29 5.61
C PRO A 293 13.70 10.36 6.11
N GLU A 294 14.20 10.24 7.34
CA GLU A 294 15.10 11.22 7.97
C GLU A 294 16.55 11.15 7.47
N GLY A 295 16.85 10.28 6.48
CA GLY A 295 18.18 10.15 5.86
C GLY A 295 19.28 9.57 6.77
N SER A 296 19.11 9.59 8.09
CA SER A 296 20.04 8.98 9.05
C SER A 296 19.69 7.51 9.31
N THR A 297 20.59 6.60 8.95
CA THR A 297 20.51 5.18 9.36
C THR A 297 20.80 4.99 10.85
N LYS A 298 21.48 5.94 11.50
CA LYS A 298 21.85 5.91 12.92
C LYS A 298 20.78 6.62 13.75
N SER A 299 19.99 5.86 14.50
CA SER A 299 19.15 6.39 15.58
C SER A 299 19.87 6.19 16.90
N ASN A 300 19.82 7.19 17.79
CA ASN A 300 20.30 7.05 19.17
C ASN A 300 19.36 6.18 20.03
N PHE A 301 18.19 5.82 19.48
CA PHE A 301 17.19 4.96 20.09
C PHE A 301 17.15 3.60 19.37
N SER A 302 17.07 2.52 20.13
CA SER A 302 16.89 1.16 19.59
C SER A 302 15.54 1.03 18.88
N VAL A 303 14.48 1.61 19.46
CA VAL A 303 13.16 1.65 18.85
C VAL A 303 13.00 2.87 17.95
N ILE A 304 12.70 2.63 16.68
CA ILE A 304 12.41 3.65 15.67
C ILE A 304 10.95 3.62 15.27
N SER A 305 10.45 4.76 14.80
CA SER A 305 9.07 4.89 14.35
C SER A 305 8.80 4.13 13.06
N GLU A 306 9.72 4.18 12.09
CA GLU A 306 9.52 3.59 10.76
C GLU A 306 10.83 3.15 10.12
N LEU A 307 10.77 2.04 9.39
CA LEU A 307 11.81 1.53 8.52
C LEU A 307 11.18 1.06 7.22
N TYR A 308 11.88 1.30 6.12
CA TYR A 308 11.47 0.79 4.82
C TYR A 308 12.49 -0.20 4.29
N PHE A 309 12.00 -1.27 3.69
CA PHE A 309 12.81 -2.11 2.80
C PHE A 309 12.40 -1.82 1.36
N VAL A 310 13.38 -1.45 0.55
CA VAL A 310 13.21 -1.29 -0.90
C VAL A 310 13.96 -2.42 -1.58
N CYS A 311 13.21 -3.31 -2.20
CA CYS A 311 13.71 -4.51 -2.87
C CYS A 311 13.50 -4.35 -4.38
N LYS A 312 14.56 -4.55 -5.16
CA LYS A 312 14.52 -4.40 -6.62
C LYS A 312 14.93 -5.68 -7.32
N ASP A 313 14.39 -5.83 -8.52
CA ASP A 313 14.72 -6.88 -9.47
C ASP A 313 14.55 -8.29 -8.88
N LYS A 314 13.30 -8.72 -8.71
CA LYS A 314 13.00 -10.11 -8.34
C LYS A 314 13.69 -11.09 -9.29
N GLN A 315 14.35 -12.11 -8.74
CA GLN A 315 15.23 -13.00 -9.50
C GLN A 315 14.47 -13.93 -10.46
N ASP A 316 13.40 -14.57 -9.96
CA ASP A 316 12.62 -15.60 -10.67
C ASP A 316 11.12 -15.26 -10.76
N HIS A 317 10.41 -15.85 -11.73
CA HIS A 317 8.95 -15.73 -11.80
C HIS A 317 8.25 -16.38 -10.60
N LEU A 318 8.74 -17.55 -10.16
CA LEU A 318 8.25 -18.24 -8.97
C LEU A 318 9.44 -18.50 -8.04
N ALA A 319 9.38 -17.94 -6.84
CA ALA A 319 10.38 -18.23 -5.82
C ALA A 319 9.96 -19.45 -5.00
N ASP A 320 10.91 -20.35 -4.70
CA ASP A 320 10.63 -21.50 -3.84
C ASP A 320 10.44 -21.05 -2.39
N LYS A 321 9.17 -21.01 -1.97
CA LYS A 321 8.73 -20.60 -0.63
C LYS A 321 9.43 -21.41 0.47
N TYR A 322 9.72 -22.70 0.26
CA TYR A 322 10.39 -23.53 1.26
C TYR A 322 11.85 -23.10 1.45
N ASN A 323 12.55 -22.81 0.36
CA ASN A 323 13.93 -22.32 0.38
C ASN A 323 14.02 -20.90 0.97
N VAL A 324 13.10 -20.01 0.59
CA VAL A 324 13.08 -18.63 1.11
C VAL A 324 12.94 -18.63 2.63
N PHE A 325 12.04 -19.44 3.17
CA PHE A 325 11.73 -19.44 4.61
C PHE A 325 12.53 -20.48 5.43
N ASP A 326 13.43 -21.23 4.79
CA ASP A 326 14.21 -22.31 5.41
C ASP A 326 13.34 -23.39 6.10
N VAL A 327 12.26 -23.77 5.42
CA VAL A 327 11.30 -24.77 5.88
C VAL A 327 11.49 -26.04 5.08
N LYS A 328 11.60 -27.20 5.76
CA LYS A 328 11.65 -28.50 5.09
C LYS A 328 10.33 -28.79 4.36
N ARG A 329 10.44 -29.36 3.16
CA ARG A 329 9.29 -29.79 2.36
C ARG A 329 8.55 -30.96 2.98
#